data_AF-A0A382K8D1-F1
#
_entry.id   AF-A0A382K8D1-F1
#
_cell.length_a   1.000
_cell.length_b   1.000
_cell.length_c   1.000
_cell.angle_alpha   90.00
_cell.angle_beta   90.00
_cell.angle_gamma   90.00
#
_symmetry.space_group_name_H-M   'P 1'
#
loop_
_entity.id
_entity.type
_entity.pdbx_description
1 polymer ?
#
loop_
_entity_poly.entity_id
_entity_poly.type
_entity_poly.pdbx_seq_one_letter_code
_entity_poly.pdbx_strand_id
1 'polypeptide(L)'
;MYRQIIVFLLTFQGLILSQRSQPDSQKELEVQNSAIQSLKDEINATKKRIQSEGRKEKSSVRRVSNLSEEISLLQQLLKEIKKEEKLLIADISRSERKIAESEEELDTLRTRYAHRLSTIYKKGQISNLEKILSSTSWRQAIYRTKYLKIISEIDQKTHDTIRSLLIQIGRQRLELEAVLRKKRRLKRDREKTLTSVRSKKKNEQRELVKIRK
;
A
#
# COMPACT_ATOMS: atom_id res chain seq x y z
N MET A 1 -0.76 -3.66 -47.91
CA MET A 1 -0.34 -4.32 -46.66
C MET A 1 0.44 -3.44 -45.67
N TYR A 2 0.55 -2.11 -45.86
CA TYR A 2 1.25 -1.23 -44.90
C TYR A 2 0.32 -0.53 -43.89
N ARG A 3 -0.99 -0.52 -44.13
CA ARG A 3 -1.98 0.20 -43.29
C ARG A 3 -2.36 -0.55 -42.00
N GLN A 4 -2.15 -1.86 -41.92
CA GLN A 4 -2.42 -2.67 -40.72
C GLN A 4 -1.20 -2.76 -39.78
N ILE A 5 0.02 -2.56 -40.29
CA ILE A 5 1.26 -2.56 -39.50
C ILE A 5 1.37 -1.27 -38.66
N ILE A 6 0.85 -0.15 -39.17
CA ILE A 6 0.84 1.15 -38.47
C ILE A 6 -0.12 1.15 -37.26
N VAL A 7 -1.24 0.40 -37.33
CA VAL A 7 -2.20 0.29 -36.23
C VAL A 7 -1.62 -0.54 -35.07
N PHE A 8 -0.79 -1.55 -35.36
CA PHE A 8 -0.11 -2.34 -34.34
C PHE A 8 1.05 -1.59 -33.67
N LEU A 9 1.68 -0.63 -34.38
CA LEU A 9 2.75 0.21 -33.83
C LEU A 9 2.21 1.31 -32.89
N LEU A 10 0.98 1.79 -33.12
CA LEU A 10 0.34 2.82 -32.29
C LEU A 10 -0.20 2.28 -30.96
N THR A 11 -0.47 0.98 -30.83
CA THR A 11 -0.91 0.36 -29.57
C THR A 11 0.22 -0.06 -28.63
N PHE A 12 1.48 0.01 -29.08
CA PHE A 12 2.64 -0.41 -28.28
C PHE A 12 3.36 0.75 -27.57
N GLN A 13 3.10 2.00 -27.95
CA GLN A 13 3.72 3.20 -27.36
C GLN A 13 3.04 3.67 -26.05
N GLY A 14 1.91 3.07 -25.66
CA GLY A 14 1.16 3.46 -24.46
C GLY A 14 1.64 2.87 -23.13
N LEU A 15 2.64 1.98 -23.13
CA LEU A 15 2.98 1.14 -21.97
C LEU A 15 4.27 1.52 -21.22
N ILE A 16 4.92 2.65 -21.55
CA ILE A 16 6.20 3.06 -20.92
C ILE A 16 6.05 4.27 -19.96
N LEU A 17 4.85 4.84 -19.81
CA LEU A 17 4.59 5.95 -18.87
C LEU A 17 3.72 5.54 -17.67
N SER A 18 4.22 4.64 -16.81
CA SER A 18 3.68 4.48 -15.45
C SER A 18 4.68 3.87 -14.44
N GLN A 19 5.97 4.19 -14.56
CA GLN A 19 6.97 3.87 -13.53
C GLN A 19 7.73 5.11 -13.04
N ARG A 20 7.02 6.06 -12.43
CA ARG A 20 7.64 7.07 -11.57
C ARG A 20 6.65 7.46 -10.47
N SER A 21 6.67 6.77 -9.33
CA SER A 21 6.19 7.29 -8.01
C SER A 21 6.08 6.20 -6.94
N GLN A 22 6.98 5.22 -6.87
CA GLN A 22 6.94 4.18 -5.82
C GLN A 22 8.06 4.29 -4.76
N PRO A 23 9.32 4.63 -5.10
CA PRO A 23 10.38 4.72 -4.10
C PRO A 23 10.22 5.89 -3.13
N ASP A 24 9.56 6.97 -3.54
CA ASP A 24 9.60 8.25 -2.83
C ASP A 24 8.68 8.24 -1.58
N SER A 25 7.47 7.68 -1.70
CA SER A 25 6.50 7.65 -0.60
C SER A 25 6.90 6.70 0.53
N GLN A 26 7.54 5.56 0.23
CA GLN A 26 8.03 4.65 1.26
C GLN A 26 9.20 5.25 2.03
N LYS A 27 10.15 5.89 1.34
CA LYS A 27 11.25 6.63 1.98
C LYS A 27 10.71 7.74 2.87
N GLU A 28 9.71 8.48 2.41
CA GLU A 28 9.08 9.53 3.22
C GLU A 28 8.44 8.96 4.49
N LEU A 29 7.74 7.83 4.41
CA LEU A 29 7.19 7.13 5.58
C LEU A 29 8.26 6.64 6.56
N GLU A 30 9.40 6.17 6.06
CA GLU A 30 10.54 5.75 6.90
C GLU A 30 11.16 6.95 7.64
N VAL A 31 11.37 8.06 6.92
CA VAL A 31 11.89 9.31 7.50
C VAL A 31 10.92 9.86 8.56
N GLN A 32 9.61 9.82 8.32
CA GLN A 32 8.64 10.26 9.33
C GLN A 32 8.62 9.34 10.55
N ASN A 33 8.72 8.02 10.35
CA ASN A 33 8.77 7.07 11.46
C ASN A 33 10.02 7.29 12.32
N SER A 34 11.19 7.49 11.72
CA SER A 34 12.43 7.77 12.45
C SER A 34 12.34 9.08 13.24
N ALA A 35 11.77 10.14 12.66
CA ALA A 35 11.53 11.40 13.34
C ALA A 35 10.59 11.26 14.55
N ILE A 36 9.56 10.40 14.45
CA ILE A 36 8.66 10.11 15.57
C ILE A 36 9.39 9.34 16.67
N GLN A 37 10.25 8.38 16.32
CA GLN A 37 11.03 7.64 17.33
C GLN A 37 12.04 8.55 18.03
N SER A 38 12.79 9.37 17.30
CA SER A 38 13.74 10.31 17.90
C SER A 38 13.04 11.28 18.86
N LEU A 39 11.85 11.78 18.49
CA LEU A 39 11.04 12.62 19.39
C LEU A 39 10.55 11.88 20.63
N LYS A 40 10.16 10.61 20.50
CA LYS A 40 9.79 9.78 21.66
C LYS A 40 10.97 9.58 22.60
N ASP A 41 12.16 9.37 22.06
CA ASP A 41 13.38 9.22 22.85
C ASP A 41 13.77 10.52 23.55
N GLU A 42 13.69 11.65 22.86
CA GLU A 42 13.91 12.98 23.42
C GLU A 42 12.93 13.28 24.56
N ILE A 43 11.63 13.02 24.35
CA ILE A 43 10.61 13.16 25.40
C ILE A 43 10.95 12.30 26.62
N ASN A 44 11.40 11.06 26.41
CA ASN A 44 11.76 10.16 27.50
C ASN A 44 13.01 10.63 28.26
N ALA A 45 14.02 11.14 27.54
CA ALA A 45 15.22 11.71 28.12
C ALA A 45 14.89 12.96 28.96
N THR A 46 14.10 13.89 28.40
CA THR A 46 13.64 15.09 29.09
C THR A 46 12.82 14.74 30.33
N LYS A 47 11.93 13.75 30.24
CA LYS A 47 11.16 13.27 31.40
C LYS A 47 12.05 12.70 32.51
N LYS A 48 13.07 11.91 32.16
CA LYS A 48 14.04 11.38 33.13
C LYS A 48 14.86 12.50 33.78
N ARG A 49 15.32 13.47 32.99
CA ARG A 49 16.04 14.66 33.47
C ARG A 49 15.17 15.44 34.47
N ILE A 50 13.94 15.80 34.10
CA ILE A 50 12.98 16.51 34.96
C ILE A 50 12.71 15.72 36.24
N GLN A 51 12.58 14.39 36.17
CA GLN A 51 12.36 13.57 37.37
C GLN A 51 13.56 13.60 38.33
N SER A 52 14.79 13.63 37.80
CA SER A 52 16.00 13.73 38.62
C SER A 52 16.19 15.13 39.23
N GLU A 53 15.87 16.18 38.48
CA GLU A 53 15.90 17.57 38.94
C GLU A 53 14.80 17.86 39.95
N GLY A 54 13.58 17.35 39.74
CA GLY A 54 12.42 17.58 40.61
C GLY A 54 12.55 16.96 42.01
N ARG A 55 13.48 16.03 42.23
CA ARG A 55 13.86 15.57 43.58
C ARG A 55 14.67 16.61 44.35
N LYS A 56 15.31 17.56 43.65
CA LYS A 56 16.18 18.61 44.21
C LYS A 56 15.54 20.01 44.15
N GLU A 57 14.64 20.26 43.20
CA GLU A 57 14.13 21.59 42.84
C GLU A 57 12.70 21.85 43.36
N LYS A 58 12.51 22.88 44.20
CA LYS A 58 11.20 23.23 44.80
C LYS A 58 10.50 24.42 44.12
N SER A 59 11.16 25.14 43.20
CA SER A 59 10.61 26.36 42.59
C SER A 59 9.41 26.11 41.67
N SER A 60 8.31 26.82 41.91
CA SER A 60 7.13 26.82 41.04
C SER A 60 7.45 27.31 39.62
N VAL A 61 8.37 28.28 39.48
CA VAL A 61 8.79 28.82 38.17
C VAL A 61 9.49 27.74 37.34
N ARG A 62 10.38 26.96 37.96
CA ARG A 62 11.07 25.87 37.27
C ARG A 62 10.12 24.72 36.89
N ARG A 63 9.12 24.43 37.74
CA ARG A 63 8.05 23.47 37.40
C ARG A 63 7.25 23.91 36.17
N VAL A 64 6.89 25.19 36.06
CA VAL A 64 6.22 25.73 34.87
C VAL A 64 7.12 25.57 33.64
N SER A 65 8.38 26.00 33.71
CA SER A 65 9.33 25.86 32.60
C SER A 65 9.47 24.42 32.10
N ASN A 66 9.58 23.46 33.02
CA ASN A 66 9.67 22.04 32.68
C ASN A 66 8.39 21.52 32.01
N LEU A 67 7.21 21.96 32.47
CA LEU A 67 5.92 21.62 31.85
C LEU A 67 5.81 22.21 30.44
N SER A 68 6.21 23.47 30.25
CA SER A 68 6.20 24.12 28.92
C SER A 68 7.10 23.38 27.93
N GLU A 69 8.29 22.96 28.37
CA GLU A 69 9.23 22.16 27.57
C GLU A 69 8.61 20.81 27.15
N GLU A 70 8.05 20.06 28.10
CA GLU A 70 7.38 18.79 27.80
C GLU A 70 6.15 18.98 26.88
N ILE A 71 5.38 20.05 27.07
CA ILE A 71 4.22 20.36 26.22
C ILE A 71 4.68 20.66 24.78
N SER A 72 5.76 21.44 24.61
CA SER A 72 6.32 21.75 23.30
C SER A 72 6.74 20.48 22.55
N LEU A 73 7.50 19.59 23.21
CA LEU A 73 7.92 18.32 22.62
C LEU A 73 6.73 17.42 22.26
N LEU A 74 5.70 17.35 23.11
CA LEU A 74 4.48 16.59 22.80
C LEU A 74 3.67 17.20 21.65
N GLN A 75 3.66 18.52 21.51
CA GLN A 75 3.02 19.20 20.38
C GLN A 75 3.78 18.95 19.07
N GLN A 76 5.11 18.92 19.12
CA GLN A 76 5.94 18.53 17.97
C GLN A 76 5.69 17.07 17.59
N LEU A 77 5.63 16.15 18.57
CA LEU A 77 5.24 14.76 18.33
C LEU A 77 3.86 14.65 17.67
N LEU A 78 2.86 15.41 18.11
CA LEU A 78 1.54 15.43 17.47
C LEU A 78 1.59 15.91 16.01
N LYS A 79 2.45 16.88 15.71
CA LYS A 79 2.64 17.38 14.35
C LYS A 79 3.23 16.30 13.44
N GLU A 80 4.25 15.59 13.89
CA GLU A 80 4.86 14.50 13.13
C GLU A 80 3.90 13.30 12.97
N ILE A 81 3.19 12.91 14.03
CA ILE A 81 2.12 11.88 13.95
C ILE A 81 1.07 12.27 12.90
N LYS A 82 0.63 13.53 12.86
CA LYS A 82 -0.37 14.00 11.88
C LYS A 82 0.17 13.94 10.45
N LYS A 83 1.45 14.20 10.22
CA LYS A 83 2.08 14.05 8.90
C LYS A 83 2.11 12.57 8.50
N GLU A 84 2.56 11.69 9.38
CA GLU A 84 2.58 10.25 9.11
C GLU A 84 1.17 9.71 8.83
N GLU A 85 0.14 10.15 9.57
CA GLU A 85 -1.27 9.81 9.29
C GLU A 85 -1.68 10.20 7.87
N LYS A 86 -1.30 11.40 7.40
CA LYS A 86 -1.62 11.88 6.05
C LYS A 86 -0.95 11.02 4.99
N LEU A 87 0.33 10.68 5.18
CA LEU A 87 1.07 9.81 4.26
C LEU A 87 0.47 8.41 4.21
N LEU A 88 0.13 7.83 5.36
CA LEU A 88 -0.51 6.51 5.42
C LEU A 88 -1.88 6.49 4.73
N ILE A 89 -2.67 7.57 4.83
CA ILE A 89 -3.95 7.67 4.11
C ILE A 89 -3.73 7.69 2.60
N ALA A 90 -2.74 8.44 2.13
CA ALA A 90 -2.40 8.48 0.71
C ALA A 90 -1.91 7.12 0.20
N ASP A 91 -1.10 6.41 1.00
CA ASP A 91 -0.58 5.08 0.68
C ASP A 91 -1.68 4.00 0.64
N ILE A 92 -2.61 4.05 1.60
CA ILE A 92 -3.83 3.21 1.61
C ILE A 92 -4.65 3.44 0.34
N SER A 93 -4.96 4.69 0.01
CA SER A 93 -5.75 5.02 -1.19
C SER A 93 -5.07 4.57 -2.49
N ARG A 94 -3.73 4.61 -2.53
CA ARG A 94 -2.96 4.12 -3.68
C ARG A 94 -3.01 2.60 -3.77
N SER A 95 -2.87 1.92 -2.64
CA SER A 95 -2.91 0.46 -2.56
C SER A 95 -4.31 -0.08 -2.92
N GLU A 96 -5.37 0.56 -2.43
CA GLU A 96 -6.75 0.23 -2.78
C GLU A 96 -7.01 0.36 -4.28
N ARG A 97 -6.52 1.44 -4.91
CA ARG A 97 -6.61 1.61 -6.37
C ARG A 97 -5.88 0.53 -7.14
N LYS A 98 -4.64 0.21 -6.76
CA LYS A 98 -3.85 -0.86 -7.40
C LYS A 98 -4.52 -2.23 -7.28
N ILE A 99 -5.14 -2.52 -6.13
CA ILE A 99 -5.90 -3.75 -5.92
C ILE A 99 -7.12 -3.78 -6.84
N ALA A 100 -7.88 -2.69 -6.92
CA ALA A 100 -9.05 -2.60 -7.79
C ALA A 100 -8.69 -2.80 -9.27
N GLU A 101 -7.62 -2.14 -9.74
CA GLU A 101 -7.10 -2.32 -11.11
C GLU A 101 -6.72 -3.79 -11.38
N SER A 102 -6.03 -4.44 -10.42
CA SER A 102 -5.63 -5.84 -10.55
C SER A 102 -6.84 -6.80 -10.53
N GLU A 103 -7.87 -6.48 -9.74
CA GLU A 103 -9.13 -7.23 -9.67
C GLU A 103 -9.95 -7.10 -10.96
N GLU A 104 -10.00 -5.91 -11.57
CA GLU A 104 -10.65 -5.67 -12.85
C GLU A 104 -9.95 -6.44 -13.98
N GLU A 105 -8.61 -6.43 -14.02
CA GLU A 105 -7.83 -7.21 -14.98
C GLU A 105 -8.10 -8.71 -14.82
N LEU A 106 -8.10 -9.20 -13.58
CA LEU A 106 -8.38 -10.59 -13.25
C LEU A 106 -9.80 -10.98 -13.69
N ASP A 107 -10.82 -10.17 -13.41
CA ASP A 107 -12.19 -10.44 -13.80
C ASP A 107 -12.35 -10.50 -15.32
N THR A 108 -11.76 -9.53 -16.02
CA THR A 108 -11.75 -9.50 -17.49
C THR A 108 -11.13 -10.75 -18.08
N LEU A 109 -9.98 -11.20 -17.55
CA LEU A 109 -9.32 -12.42 -17.99
C LEU A 109 -10.14 -13.68 -17.69
N ARG A 110 -10.68 -13.78 -16.47
CA ARG A 110 -11.51 -14.92 -16.05
C ARG A 110 -12.78 -15.04 -16.90
N THR A 111 -13.45 -13.93 -17.16
CA THR A 111 -14.68 -13.89 -17.98
C THR A 111 -14.39 -14.32 -19.42
N ARG A 112 -13.33 -13.77 -20.04
CA ARG A 112 -12.91 -14.18 -21.40
C ARG A 112 -12.53 -15.66 -21.45
N TYR A 113 -11.76 -16.14 -20.48
CA TYR A 113 -11.31 -17.52 -20.42
C TYR A 113 -12.49 -18.48 -20.21
N ALA A 114 -13.42 -18.16 -19.31
CA ALA A 114 -14.64 -18.94 -19.09
C ALA A 114 -15.53 -18.99 -20.33
N HIS A 115 -15.72 -17.87 -21.03
CA HIS A 115 -16.49 -17.82 -22.28
C HIS A 115 -15.87 -18.71 -23.37
N ARG A 116 -14.54 -18.67 -23.51
CA ARG A 116 -13.79 -19.53 -24.43
C ARG A 116 -13.98 -21.01 -24.09
N LEU A 117 -13.81 -21.40 -22.82
CA LEU A 117 -14.00 -22.78 -22.38
C LEU A 117 -15.44 -23.25 -22.61
N SER A 118 -16.43 -22.42 -22.31
CA SER A 118 -17.84 -22.72 -22.59
C SER A 118 -18.09 -22.92 -24.09
N THR A 119 -17.48 -22.09 -24.93
CA THR A 119 -17.58 -22.21 -26.39
C THR A 119 -16.95 -23.50 -26.91
N ILE A 120 -15.78 -23.87 -26.38
CA ILE A 120 -15.10 -25.14 -26.70
C ILE A 120 -15.98 -26.33 -26.30
N TYR A 121 -16.54 -26.30 -25.09
CA TYR A 121 -17.42 -27.34 -24.59
C TYR A 121 -18.68 -27.50 -25.45
N LYS A 122 -19.38 -26.40 -25.75
CA LYS A 122 -20.63 -26.41 -26.55
C LYS A 122 -20.43 -26.86 -28.00
N LYS A 123 -19.29 -26.57 -28.61
CA LYS A 123 -18.98 -26.96 -30.00
C LYS A 123 -18.61 -28.45 -30.15
N GLY A 124 -18.57 -29.21 -29.05
CA GLY A 124 -18.22 -30.62 -29.02
C GLY A 124 -16.71 -30.84 -28.99
N GLN A 125 -16.27 -31.84 -28.22
CA GLN A 125 -14.89 -32.32 -28.21
C GLN A 125 -14.65 -33.21 -29.43
N ILE A 126 -14.56 -32.63 -30.64
CA ILE A 126 -13.74 -33.29 -31.67
C ILE A 126 -12.33 -33.30 -31.07
N SER A 127 -11.79 -34.48 -30.80
CA SER A 127 -10.46 -34.61 -30.19
C SER A 127 -9.47 -33.78 -31.01
N ASN A 128 -8.50 -33.12 -30.36
CA ASN A 128 -7.45 -32.42 -31.09
C ASN A 128 -6.77 -33.36 -32.12
N LEU A 129 -6.72 -34.66 -31.81
CA LEU A 129 -6.28 -35.71 -32.71
C LEU A 129 -7.22 -35.86 -33.92
N GLU A 130 -8.52 -35.93 -33.69
CA GLU A 130 -9.54 -36.06 -34.71
C GLU A 130 -9.58 -34.85 -35.65
N LYS A 131 -9.36 -33.62 -35.14
CA LYS A 131 -9.21 -32.41 -35.98
C LYS A 131 -8.00 -32.45 -36.92
N ILE A 132 -6.92 -33.11 -36.49
CA ILE A 132 -5.72 -33.29 -37.31
C ILE A 132 -5.96 -34.42 -38.32
N LEU A 133 -6.50 -35.55 -37.88
CA LEU A 133 -6.76 -36.74 -38.70
C LEU A 133 -7.87 -36.53 -39.73
N SER A 134 -8.83 -35.65 -39.48
CA SER A 134 -9.87 -35.24 -40.44
C SER A 134 -9.36 -34.22 -41.49
N SER A 135 -8.06 -34.13 -41.71
CA SER A 135 -7.48 -33.22 -42.72
C SER A 135 -7.47 -33.85 -44.09
N THR A 136 -7.90 -33.09 -45.09
CA THR A 136 -7.98 -33.55 -46.49
C THR A 136 -6.61 -33.57 -47.17
N SER A 137 -5.58 -32.98 -46.56
CA SER A 137 -4.19 -33.04 -47.04
C SER A 137 -3.17 -32.99 -45.90
N TRP A 138 -1.97 -33.57 -46.14
CA TRP A 138 -0.83 -33.52 -45.22
C TRP A 138 -0.44 -32.10 -44.83
N ARG A 139 -0.46 -31.17 -45.81
CA ARG A 139 -0.19 -29.75 -45.58
C ARG A 139 -1.19 -29.14 -44.60
N GLN A 140 -2.47 -29.44 -44.75
CA GLN A 140 -3.53 -28.96 -43.86
C GLN A 140 -3.37 -29.53 -42.44
N ALA A 141 -2.99 -30.80 -42.31
CA ALA A 141 -2.68 -31.41 -41.02
C ALA A 141 -1.53 -30.69 -40.30
N ILE A 142 -0.42 -30.39 -41.00
CA ILE A 142 0.71 -29.64 -40.44
C ILE A 142 0.28 -28.28 -39.90
N TYR A 143 -0.51 -27.51 -40.66
CA TYR A 143 -0.96 -26.19 -40.20
C TYR A 143 -1.89 -26.29 -38.99
N ARG A 144 -2.82 -27.26 -38.97
CA ARG A 144 -3.70 -27.49 -37.82
C ARG A 144 -2.92 -27.84 -36.56
N THR A 145 -1.89 -28.67 -36.65
CA THR A 145 -0.99 -28.97 -35.52
C THR A 145 -0.29 -27.71 -35.00
N LYS A 146 0.21 -26.85 -35.90
CA LYS A 146 0.82 -25.57 -35.50
C LYS A 146 -0.17 -24.66 -34.79
N TYR A 147 -1.40 -24.54 -35.28
CA TYR A 147 -2.43 -23.72 -34.62
C TYR A 147 -2.83 -24.26 -33.26
N LEU A 148 -2.97 -25.58 -33.12
CA LEU A 148 -3.27 -26.21 -31.83
C LEU A 148 -2.16 -25.95 -30.80
N LYS A 149 -0.89 -25.97 -31.23
CA LYS A 149 0.24 -25.62 -30.37
C LYS A 149 0.13 -24.16 -29.89
N ILE A 150 -0.06 -23.20 -30.80
CA ILE A 150 -0.20 -21.77 -30.47
C ILE A 150 -1.37 -21.55 -29.50
N ILE A 151 -2.50 -22.21 -29.76
CA ILE A 151 -3.69 -22.17 -28.88
C ILE A 151 -3.35 -22.67 -27.48
N SER A 152 -2.68 -23.82 -27.37
CA SER A 152 -2.28 -24.39 -26.07
C SER A 152 -1.33 -23.47 -25.31
N GLU A 153 -0.37 -22.83 -25.99
CA GLU A 153 0.55 -21.87 -25.39
C GLU A 153 -0.19 -20.63 -24.86
N ILE A 154 -1.17 -20.11 -25.61
CA ILE A 154 -2.01 -18.99 -25.17
C ILE A 154 -2.86 -19.38 -23.96
N ASP A 155 -3.46 -20.56 -23.96
CA ASP A 155 -4.31 -21.03 -22.86
C ASP A 155 -3.48 -21.24 -21.58
N GLN A 156 -2.28 -21.84 -21.71
CA GLN A 156 -1.34 -21.99 -20.60
C GLN A 156 -0.92 -20.62 -20.05
N LYS A 157 -0.50 -19.70 -20.92
CA LYS A 157 -0.11 -18.34 -20.50
C LYS A 157 -1.26 -17.58 -19.82
N THR A 158 -2.48 -17.74 -20.30
CA THR A 158 -3.68 -17.12 -19.70
C THR A 158 -3.92 -17.68 -18.30
N HIS A 159 -3.86 -19.00 -18.15
CA HIS A 159 -4.00 -19.67 -16.85
C HIS A 159 -2.92 -19.22 -15.86
N ASP A 160 -1.67 -19.16 -16.30
CA ASP A 160 -0.55 -18.72 -15.46
C ASP A 160 -0.69 -17.25 -15.07
N THR A 161 -1.18 -16.40 -15.97
CA THR A 161 -1.45 -14.98 -15.69
C THR A 161 -2.56 -14.81 -14.66
N ILE A 162 -3.68 -15.55 -14.80
CA ILE A 162 -4.77 -15.57 -13.81
C ILE A 162 -4.25 -16.00 -12.44
N ARG A 163 -3.44 -17.06 -12.38
CA ARG A 163 -2.83 -17.54 -11.13
C ARG A 163 -1.91 -16.48 -10.51
N SER A 164 -1.08 -15.84 -11.33
CA SER A 164 -0.17 -14.78 -10.88
C SER A 164 -0.94 -13.60 -10.29
N LEU A 165 -1.99 -13.13 -10.99
CA LEU A 165 -2.84 -12.04 -10.52
C LEU A 165 -3.54 -12.37 -9.19
N LEU A 166 -4.05 -13.59 -9.03
CA LEU A 166 -4.63 -14.03 -7.75
C LEU A 166 -3.63 -13.95 -6.59
N ILE A 167 -2.40 -14.41 -6.82
CA ILE A 167 -1.33 -14.34 -5.81
C ILE A 167 -0.97 -12.88 -5.52
N GLN A 168 -0.84 -12.05 -6.55
CA GLN A 168 -0.51 -10.64 -6.43
C GLN A 168 -1.57 -9.87 -5.63
N ILE A 169 -2.85 -10.03 -5.96
CA ILE A 169 -3.96 -9.43 -5.22
C ILE A 169 -3.94 -9.89 -3.76
N GLY A 170 -3.71 -11.18 -3.51
CA GLY A 170 -3.57 -11.72 -2.16
C GLY A 170 -2.45 -11.03 -1.37
N ARG A 171 -1.27 -10.86 -1.98
CA ARG A 171 -0.13 -10.14 -1.36
C ARG A 171 -0.46 -8.67 -1.10
N GLN A 172 -1.01 -7.97 -2.09
CA GLN A 172 -1.41 -6.56 -1.94
C GLN A 172 -2.44 -6.36 -0.81
N ARG A 173 -3.42 -7.27 -0.68
CA ARG A 173 -4.41 -7.22 0.41
C ARG A 173 -3.77 -7.44 1.78
N LEU A 174 -2.81 -8.36 1.91
CA LEU A 174 -2.06 -8.58 3.15
C LEU A 174 -1.21 -7.35 3.53
N GLU A 175 -0.53 -6.76 2.55
CA GLU A 175 0.24 -5.52 2.75
C GLU A 175 -0.68 -4.36 3.20
N LEU A 176 -1.81 -4.18 2.53
CA LEU A 176 -2.82 -3.18 2.91
C LEU A 176 -3.33 -3.40 4.33
N GLU A 177 -3.57 -4.64 4.74
CA GLU A 177 -3.99 -4.95 6.11
C GLU A 177 -2.91 -4.56 7.14
N ALA A 178 -1.64 -4.80 6.84
CA ALA A 178 -0.52 -4.37 7.69
C ALA A 178 -0.48 -2.84 7.84
N VAL A 179 -0.66 -2.10 6.75
CA VAL A 179 -0.72 -0.62 6.76
C VAL A 179 -1.92 -0.12 7.56
N LEU A 180 -3.10 -0.75 7.42
CA LEU A 180 -4.30 -0.42 8.21
C LEU A 180 -4.09 -0.67 9.70
N ARG A 181 -3.42 -1.76 10.07
CA ARG A 181 -3.04 -2.04 11.48
C ARG A 181 -2.08 -0.97 12.01
N LYS A 182 -1.11 -0.52 11.20
CA LYS A 182 -0.20 0.59 11.55
C LYS A 182 -0.98 1.88 11.80
N LYS A 183 -1.90 2.25 10.89
CA LYS A 183 -2.77 3.43 11.06
C LYS A 183 -3.61 3.36 12.34
N ARG A 184 -4.17 2.20 12.69
CA ARG A 184 -4.91 2.02 13.95
C ARG A 184 -4.03 2.19 15.19
N ARG A 185 -2.78 1.73 15.15
CA ARG A 185 -1.80 1.94 16.23
C ARG A 185 -1.47 3.43 16.36
N LEU A 186 -1.18 4.10 15.24
CA LEU A 186 -0.84 5.52 15.21
C LEU A 186 -1.98 6.40 15.75
N LYS A 187 -3.24 6.07 15.43
CA LYS A 187 -4.42 6.74 15.99
C LYS A 187 -4.46 6.67 17.53
N ARG A 188 -4.20 5.48 18.10
CA ARG A 188 -4.14 5.29 19.56
C ARG A 188 -3.01 6.09 20.20
N ASP A 189 -1.83 6.11 19.56
CA ASP A 189 -0.70 6.91 20.02
C ASP A 189 -1.06 8.40 20.01
N ARG A 190 -1.72 8.89 18.95
CA ARG A 190 -2.20 10.26 18.86
C ARG A 190 -3.16 10.63 20.00
N GLU A 191 -4.13 9.75 20.29
CA GLU A 191 -5.09 9.96 21.38
C GLU A 191 -4.39 10.03 22.74
N LYS A 192 -3.41 9.15 23.00
CA LYS A 192 -2.57 9.19 24.22
C LYS A 192 -1.75 10.48 24.32
N THR A 193 -1.15 10.93 23.22
CA THR A 193 -0.36 12.17 23.21
C THR A 193 -1.27 13.38 23.44
N LEU A 194 -2.48 13.41 22.86
CA LEU A 194 -3.47 14.46 23.09
C LEU A 194 -3.93 14.54 24.56
N THR A 195 -4.19 13.39 25.20
CA THR A 195 -4.56 13.38 26.62
C THR A 195 -3.40 13.84 27.51
N SER A 196 -2.16 13.45 27.18
CA SER A 196 -0.94 13.92 27.86
C SER A 196 -0.76 15.45 27.75
N VAL A 197 -0.93 16.01 26.55
CA VAL A 197 -0.86 17.47 26.34
C VAL A 197 -1.93 18.19 27.16
N ARG A 198 -3.18 17.69 27.15
CA ARG A 198 -4.28 18.30 27.91
C ARG A 198 -4.02 18.27 29.42
N SER A 199 -3.54 17.15 29.95
CA SER A 199 -3.26 17.01 31.38
C SER A 199 -2.09 17.89 31.82
N LYS A 200 -1.01 17.96 31.02
CA LYS A 200 0.14 18.84 31.30
C LYS A 200 -0.22 20.32 31.23
N LYS A 201 -0.99 20.76 30.23
CA LYS A 201 -1.51 22.15 30.17
C LYS A 201 -2.35 22.52 31.39
N LYS A 202 -3.21 21.60 31.86
CA LYS A 202 -3.99 21.80 33.09
C LYS A 202 -3.08 21.96 34.32
N ASN A 203 -2.00 21.18 34.40
CA ASN A 203 -1.04 21.27 35.49
C ASN A 203 -0.21 22.57 35.43
N GLU A 204 0.22 22.97 34.24
CA GLU A 204 0.94 24.22 34.00
C GLU A 204 0.11 25.42 34.47
N GLN A 205 -1.17 25.47 34.11
CA GLN A 205 -2.09 26.51 34.58
C GLN A 205 -2.23 26.55 36.11
N ARG A 206 -2.25 25.38 36.76
CA ARG A 206 -2.33 25.29 38.23
C ARG A 206 -1.07 25.82 38.89
N GLU A 207 0.11 25.53 38.35
CA GLU A 207 1.38 26.04 38.88
C GLU A 207 1.51 27.55 38.64
N LEU A 208 1.06 28.08 37.49
CA LEU A 208 1.02 29.51 37.22
C LEU A 208 0.16 30.29 38.22
N VAL A 209 -1.00 29.75 38.61
CA VAL A 209 -1.86 30.37 39.64
C VAL A 209 -1.17 30.43 41.00
N LYS A 210 -0.34 29.44 41.34
CA LYS A 210 0.44 29.45 42.60
C LYS A 210 1.56 30.47 42.61
N ILE A 211 2.07 30.88 41.45
CA ILE A 211 3.11 31.91 41.32
C ILE A 211 2.51 33.32 41.43
N ARG A 212 1.25 33.49 41.02
CA ARG A 212 0.53 34.78 41.06
C ARG A 212 -0.02 35.16 42.44
N LYS A 213 -0.07 34.22 43.39
CA LYS A 213 -0.44 34.46 44.79
C LYS A 213 0.81 34.69 45.61
#